data_AF-A0A961KC41-F1
#
_entry.id   AF-A0A961KC41-F1
#
_cell.length_a   1.000
_cell.length_b   1.000
_cell.length_c   1.000
_cell.angle_alpha   90.00
_cell.angle_beta   90.00
_cell.angle_gamma   90.00
#
_symmetry.space_group_name_H-M   'P 1'
#
loop_
_entity.id
_entity.type
_entity.pdbx_description
1 polymer ?
#
loop_
_entity_poly.entity_id
_entity_poly.type
_entity_poly.pdbx_seq_one_letter_code
_entity_poly.pdbx_strand_id
1 'polypeptide(L)'
;TPWLDTSSVRSGRFRPMFKSFFWLLAVDFVVLMWAGAMPAEGIYTNIALIGAAYWFAYFLIILPLLGVLERPTTPPATIEQDFKATVKAHAKKSGPAPEQIPAE
;
A
#
# COMPACT_ATOMS: atom_id res chain seq x y z
N THR A 1 14.60 -5.72 15.59
CA THR A 1 13.44 -5.08 14.94
C THR A 1 13.81 -4.83 13.50
N PRO A 2 12.88 -4.82 12.54
CA PRO A 2 13.23 -4.75 11.13
C PRO A 2 14.14 -3.54 10.88
N TRP A 3 15.36 -3.77 10.38
CA TRP A 3 16.43 -2.77 10.37
C TRP A 3 16.38 -1.82 9.17
N LEU A 4 15.63 -2.19 8.13
CA LEU A 4 15.61 -1.47 6.85
C LEU A 4 14.50 -0.42 6.75
N ASP A 5 13.38 -0.59 7.46
CA ASP A 5 12.36 0.47 7.56
C ASP A 5 12.71 1.39 8.73
N THR A 6 13.31 2.52 8.40
CA THR A 6 13.79 3.52 9.37
C THR A 6 12.69 4.49 9.81
N SER A 7 11.47 4.39 9.26
CA SER A 7 10.36 5.28 9.61
C SER A 7 9.83 5.03 11.01
N SER A 8 9.54 6.10 11.75
CA SER A 8 8.88 6.02 13.06
C SER A 8 7.38 5.71 12.97
N VAL A 9 6.76 5.85 11.79
CA VAL A 9 5.33 5.61 11.58
C VAL A 9 5.07 4.17 11.17
N ARG A 10 4.46 3.40 12.08
CA ARG A 10 4.22 1.96 11.91
C ARG A 10 3.26 1.61 10.76
N SER A 11 2.20 2.39 10.57
CA SER A 11 1.18 2.08 9.56
C SER A 11 1.48 2.78 8.24
N GLY A 12 1.65 2.01 7.17
CA GLY A 12 1.76 2.52 5.81
C GLY A 12 0.53 3.31 5.34
N ARG A 13 -0.60 3.22 6.05
CA ARG A 13 -1.79 4.03 5.75
C ARG A 13 -1.52 5.54 5.87
N PHE A 14 -0.59 5.93 6.73
CA PHE A 14 -0.26 7.33 7.01
C PHE A 14 1.04 7.79 6.32
N ARG A 15 1.56 6.98 5.39
CA ARG A 15 2.81 7.23 4.66
C ARG A 15 2.51 7.31 3.15
N PRO A 16 2.29 8.51 2.59
CA PRO A 16 1.78 8.66 1.22
C PRO A 16 2.77 8.18 0.15
N MET A 17 4.06 8.38 0.32
CA MET A 17 5.09 7.91 -0.63
C MET A 17 5.27 6.39 -0.49
N PHE A 18 5.29 5.88 0.75
CA PHE A 18 5.37 4.45 1.02
C PHE A 18 4.27 3.67 0.30
N LYS A 19 3.02 4.17 0.30
CA LYS A 19 1.90 3.52 -0.39
C LYS A 19 2.19 3.28 -1.86
N SER A 20 2.72 4.27 -2.57
CA SER A 20 3.00 4.14 -4.01
C SER A 20 4.07 3.09 -4.28
N PHE A 21 5.18 3.12 -3.54
CA PHE A 21 6.25 2.12 -3.70
C PHE A 21 5.81 0.71 -3.26
N PHE A 22 4.97 0.61 -2.23
CA PHE A 22 4.41 -0.66 -1.78
C PHE A 22 3.49 -1.27 -2.84
N TRP A 23 2.61 -0.47 -3.47
CA TRP A 23 1.78 -0.96 -4.58
C TRP A 23 2.61 -1.34 -5.80
N LEU A 24 3.68 -0.58 -6.09
CA LEU A 24 4.63 -0.95 -7.13
C LEU A 24 5.32 -2.29 -6.81
N LEU A 25 5.69 -2.56 -5.55
CA LEU A 25 6.20 -3.87 -5.12
C LEU A 25 5.16 -4.98 -5.27
N ALA A 26 3.89 -4.71 -4.96
CA ALA A 26 2.83 -5.69 -5.15
C ALA A 26 2.65 -6.05 -6.63
N VAL A 27 2.71 -5.05 -7.52
CA VAL A 27 2.68 -5.27 -8.98
C VAL A 27 3.93 -6.04 -9.42
N ASP A 28 5.10 -5.63 -8.97
CA ASP A 28 6.38 -6.28 -9.29
C ASP A 28 6.38 -7.77 -8.89
N PHE A 29 5.84 -8.09 -7.71
CA PHE A 29 5.68 -9.47 -7.26
C PHE A 29 4.85 -10.32 -8.23
N VAL A 30 3.74 -9.77 -8.72
CA VAL A 30 2.88 -10.46 -9.71
C VAL A 30 3.58 -10.57 -11.06
N VAL A 31 4.30 -9.53 -11.50
CA VAL A 31 5.08 -9.53 -12.74
C VAL A 31 6.19 -10.58 -12.70
N LEU A 32 6.93 -10.67 -11.58
CA LEU A 32 7.97 -11.67 -11.38
C LEU A 32 7.39 -13.08 -11.31
N MET A 33 6.24 -13.27 -10.66
CA MET A 33 5.54 -14.56 -10.65
C MET A 33 5.18 -15.01 -12.07
N TRP A 34 4.64 -14.10 -12.89
CA TRP A 34 4.33 -14.38 -14.29
C TRP A 34 5.60 -14.63 -15.13
N ALA A 35 6.64 -13.81 -14.96
CA ALA A 35 7.91 -13.96 -15.67
C ALA A 35 8.60 -15.29 -15.31
N GLY A 36 8.46 -15.76 -14.06
CA GLY A 36 8.98 -17.06 -13.62
C GLY A 36 8.31 -18.26 -14.28
N ALA A 37 7.13 -18.11 -14.89
CA ALA A 37 6.45 -19.14 -15.66
C ALA A 37 6.79 -19.09 -17.16
N MET A 38 7.54 -18.09 -17.62
CA MET A 38 7.91 -17.90 -19.02
C MET A 38 9.29 -18.49 -19.35
N PRO A 39 9.56 -18.84 -20.61
CA PRO A 39 10.89 -19.24 -21.06
C PRO A 39 11.92 -18.11 -20.82
N ALA A 40 13.16 -18.48 -20.48
CA ALA A 40 14.26 -17.55 -20.23
C ALA A 40 14.86 -16.97 -21.53
N GLU A 41 14.00 -16.51 -22.44
CA GLU A 41 14.36 -16.01 -23.76
C GLU A 41 13.60 -14.72 -24.08
N GLY A 42 14.14 -13.94 -25.02
CA GLY A 42 13.51 -12.71 -25.48
C GLY A 42 13.33 -11.65 -24.38
N ILE A 43 12.14 -11.06 -24.28
CA ILE A 43 11.87 -9.93 -23.39
C ILE A 43 11.70 -10.33 -21.92
N TYR A 44 11.31 -11.57 -21.64
CA TYR A 44 11.00 -12.04 -20.29
C TYR A 44 12.24 -12.00 -19.37
N THR A 45 13.42 -12.29 -19.91
CA THR A 45 14.69 -12.21 -19.17
C THR A 45 14.98 -10.78 -18.71
N ASN A 46 14.74 -9.77 -19.55
CA ASN A 46 14.93 -8.37 -19.18
C ASN A 46 13.89 -7.91 -18.15
N ILE A 47 12.63 -8.35 -18.30
CA ILE A 47 11.57 -8.06 -17.32
C ILE A 47 11.93 -8.64 -15.95
N ALA A 48 12.37 -9.90 -15.92
CA ALA A 48 12.78 -10.57 -14.68
C ALA A 48 13.99 -9.87 -14.04
N LEU A 49 14.97 -9.42 -14.84
CA LEU A 49 16.14 -8.69 -14.34
C LEU A 49 15.73 -7.35 -13.70
N ILE A 50 14.89 -6.57 -14.38
CA ILE A 50 14.42 -5.27 -13.88
C ILE A 50 13.58 -5.46 -12.61
N GLY A 51 12.68 -6.45 -12.60
CA GLY A 51 11.85 -6.73 -11.43
C GLY A 51 12.68 -7.19 -10.23
N ALA A 52 13.65 -8.10 -10.43
CA ALA A 52 14.57 -8.50 -9.38
C ALA A 52 15.38 -7.31 -8.84
N ALA A 53 15.86 -6.42 -9.72
CA ALA A 53 16.55 -5.21 -9.32
C ALA A 53 15.65 -4.29 -8.47
N TYR A 54 14.39 -4.10 -8.88
CA TYR A 54 13.42 -3.33 -8.12
C TYR A 54 13.13 -3.95 -6.74
N TRP A 55 12.96 -5.27 -6.68
CA TRP A 55 12.73 -6.01 -5.44
C TRP A 55 13.82 -5.71 -4.40
N PHE A 56 15.10 -5.88 -4.78
CA PHE A 56 16.21 -5.59 -3.88
C PHE A 56 16.34 -4.09 -3.57
N ALA A 57 16.15 -3.22 -4.56
CA ALA A 57 16.17 -1.78 -4.36
C ALA A 57 15.11 -1.33 -3.36
N TYR A 58 13.90 -1.93 -3.39
CA TYR A 58 12.83 -1.61 -2.47
C TYR A 58 13.27 -1.76 -1.01
N PHE A 59 13.81 -2.92 -0.65
CA PHE A 59 14.20 -3.21 0.72
C PHE A 59 15.50 -2.50 1.13
N LEU A 60 16.51 -2.49 0.27
CA LEU A 60 17.86 -2.04 0.64
C LEU A 60 18.07 -0.54 0.47
N ILE A 61 17.30 0.12 -0.40
CA ILE A 61 17.51 1.53 -0.77
C ILE A 61 16.25 2.35 -0.45
N ILE A 62 15.10 1.96 -1.01
CA ILE A 62 13.88 2.77 -0.95
C ILE A 62 13.37 2.86 0.49
N LEU A 63 13.29 1.76 1.24
CA LEU A 63 12.82 1.78 2.63
C LEU A 63 13.69 2.65 3.56
N PRO A 64 15.03 2.50 3.60
CA PRO A 64 15.87 3.38 4.42
C PRO A 64 15.77 4.85 4.03
N LEU A 65 15.63 5.14 2.73
CA LEU A 65 15.54 6.49 2.21
C LEU A 65 14.19 7.15 2.53
N LEU A 66 13.09 6.41 2.40
CA LEU A 66 11.76 6.90 2.74
C LEU A 66 11.62 7.24 4.22
N GLY A 67 12.26 6.48 5.11
CA GLY A 67 12.20 6.79 6.54
C GLY A 67 12.83 8.15 6.90
N VAL A 68 13.70 8.69 6.06
CA VAL A 68 14.33 10.02 6.23
C VAL A 68 13.61 11.11 5.42
N LEU A 69 13.16 10.81 4.19
CA LEU A 69 12.63 11.82 3.27
C LEU A 69 11.11 12.01 3.35
N GLU A 70 10.36 10.98 3.73
CA GLU A 70 8.91 11.03 3.69
C GLU A 70 8.34 11.93 4.80
N ARG A 71 7.23 12.61 4.52
CA ARG A 71 6.44 13.37 5.51
C ARG A 71 5.15 12.61 5.84
N PRO A 72 5.09 11.88 6.96
CA PRO A 72 3.90 11.12 7.32
C PRO A 72 2.75 12.02 7.77
N THR A 73 1.52 11.56 7.54
CA THR A 73 0.32 12.18 8.11
C THR A 73 0.12 11.72 9.56
N THR A 74 -0.51 12.54 10.39
CA THR A 74 -0.74 12.23 11.80
C THR A 74 -1.76 11.08 11.94
N PRO A 75 -1.41 9.96 12.60
CA PRO A 75 -2.38 8.92 12.92
C PRO A 75 -3.37 9.40 14.01
N PRO A 76 -4.57 8.80 14.08
CA PRO A 76 -5.51 9.09 15.17
C PRO A 76 -4.89 8.71 16.52
N ALA A 77 -5.22 9.46 17.57
CA ALA A 77 -4.64 9.26 18.89
C ALA A 77 -5.08 7.94 19.54
N THR A 78 -6.30 7.47 19.21
CA THR A 78 -6.84 6.20 19.70
C THR A 78 -7.56 5.43 18.60
N ILE A 79 -7.66 4.11 18.79
CA ILE A 79 -8.40 3.21 17.90
C ILE A 79 -9.90 3.56 17.90
N GLU A 80 -10.45 3.95 19.06
CA GLU A 80 -11.86 4.34 19.17
C GLU A 80 -12.20 5.57 18.30
N GLN A 81 -11.28 6.55 18.25
CA GLN A 81 -11.45 7.72 17.38
C GLN A 81 -11.46 7.32 15.91
N ASP A 82 -10.55 6.43 15.48
CA ASP A 82 -10.50 5.92 14.11
C ASP A 82 -11.77 5.14 13.75
N PHE A 83 -12.25 4.30 14.67
CA PHE A 83 -13.47 3.52 14.50
C PHE A 83 -14.70 4.43 14.34
N LYS A 84 -14.92 5.38 15.25
CA LYS A 84 -16.03 6.34 15.18
C LYS A 84 -15.99 7.16 13.89
N ALA A 85 -14.81 7.61 13.46
CA ALA A 85 -14.64 8.34 12.20
C ALA A 85 -15.01 7.47 10.99
N THR A 86 -14.59 6.21 10.97
CA THR A 86 -14.87 5.25 9.89
C THR A 86 -16.37 4.92 9.81
N VAL A 87 -17.03 4.66 10.95
CA VAL A 87 -18.48 4.40 11.01
C VAL A 87 -19.27 5.61 10.51
N LYS A 88 -18.91 6.82 10.96
CA LYS A 88 -19.56 8.06 10.51
C LYS A 88 -19.38 8.29 9.00
N ALA A 89 -18.19 8.02 8.46
CA ALA A 89 -17.94 8.13 7.03
C ALA A 89 -18.75 7.12 6.21
N HIS A 90 -18.88 5.88 6.70
CA HIS A 90 -19.73 4.86 6.10
C HIS A 90 -21.21 5.25 6.12
N ALA A 91 -21.73 5.72 7.25
CA ALA A 91 -23.13 6.16 7.38
C ALA A 91 -23.46 7.33 6.44
N LYS A 92 -22.52 8.27 6.24
CA LYS A 92 -22.68 9.35 5.26
C LYS A 92 -22.73 8.83 3.82
N LYS A 93 -21.99 7.76 3.52
CA LYS A 93 -21.92 7.16 2.17
C LYS A 93 -23.14 6.32 1.83
N SER A 94 -23.80 5.71 2.83
CA SER A 94 -24.99 4.86 2.63
C SER A 94 -26.28 5.62 2.34
N GLY A 95 -26.30 6.96 2.44
CA GLY A 95 -27.51 7.77 2.24
C GLY A 95 -28.59 7.54 3.32
N PRO A 96 -29.64 8.37 3.39
CA PRO A 96 -30.82 8.05 4.19
C PRO A 96 -31.46 6.76 3.67
N ALA A 97 -31.95 5.93 4.59
CA ALA A 97 -32.71 4.73 4.21
C ALA A 97 -33.84 5.13 3.25
N PRO A 98 -34.12 4.35 2.19
CA PRO A 98 -35.26 4.64 1.33
C PRO A 98 -36.52 4.70 2.20
N GLU A 99 -37.24 5.80 2.07
CA GLU A 99 -38.49 6.05 2.77
C GLU A 99 -39.43 4.87 2.47
N GLN A 100 -39.83 4.14 3.51
CA GLN A 100 -40.74 3.02 3.37
C GLN A 100 -42.10 3.59 2.98
N ILE A 101 -42.37 3.66 1.68
CA ILE A 101 -43.70 4.01 1.17
C ILE A 101 -44.65 2.92 1.69
N PRO A 102 -45.62 3.27 2.57
CA PRO A 102 -46.59 2.30 3.03
C PRO A 102 -47.29 1.70 1.82
N ALA A 103 -47.30 0.37 1.72
CA ALA A 103 -48.09 -0.32 0.71
C ALA A 103 -49.57 -0.14 1.07
N GLU A 104 -50.20 0.88 0.49
CA GLU A 104 -51.65 0.91 0.26
C GLU A 104 -52.02 0.02 -0.93
#